data_AF-A0A9P0CEB6-F1
#
_entry.id   AF-A0A9P0CEB6-F1
#
_cell.length_a   1.000
_cell.length_b   1.000
_cell.length_c   1.000
_cell.angle_alpha   90.00
_cell.angle_beta   90.00
_cell.angle_gamma   90.00
#
_symmetry.space_group_name_H-M   'P 1'
#
loop_
_entity.id
_entity.type
_entity.pdbx_description
1 polymer ?
#
loop_
_entity_poly.entity_id
_entity_poly.type
_entity_poly.pdbx_seq_one_letter_code
_entity_poly.pdbx_strand_id
1 'polypeptide(L)'
;MLSIRLMFALSSMHDVDGLRVSYNISLLIAKSGKPHTIGQQHNVLHKPAHDIIEKIPLSIKKIPLSINTVQRRIDEVGRNVENILCNFLQTNIFSLQLDESTLSGNEATYLETDTRGESIFQNVERFFTDKAIPWKNIVSVSIDGAPSMVSFIAHLKRQLLEVLVLDYTSLYNML
;
A
#
# COMPACT_ATOMS: atom_id res chain seq x y z
N MET A 1 -21.72 14.47 4.95
CA MET A 1 -22.43 14.54 3.65
C MET A 1 -21.82 13.47 2.74
N LEU A 2 -22.53 12.34 2.51
CA LEU A 2 -22.04 11.28 1.60
C LEU A 2 -21.80 11.90 0.21
N SER A 3 -20.60 11.69 -0.34
CA SER A 3 -20.22 12.24 -1.64
C SER A 3 -21.14 11.72 -2.74
N ILE A 4 -21.65 12.61 -3.60
CA ILE A 4 -22.56 12.34 -4.73
C ILE A 4 -22.04 11.22 -5.64
N ARG A 5 -20.71 11.03 -5.70
CA ARG A 5 -20.06 9.90 -6.41
C ARG A 5 -20.54 8.53 -5.92
N LEU A 6 -20.85 8.40 -4.64
CA LEU A 6 -21.32 7.17 -4.03
C LEU A 6 -22.77 6.85 -4.43
N MET A 7 -23.63 7.87 -4.54
CA MET A 7 -24.99 7.69 -5.05
C MET A 7 -24.96 7.23 -6.52
N PHE A 8 -24.11 7.83 -7.36
CA PHE A 8 -23.97 7.41 -8.77
C PHE A 8 -23.43 5.98 -8.91
N ALA A 9 -22.46 5.57 -8.09
CA ALA A 9 -21.92 4.21 -8.10
C ALA A 9 -22.96 3.15 -7.71
N LEU A 10 -23.91 3.50 -6.83
CA LEU A 10 -25.02 2.64 -6.43
C LEU A 10 -26.19 2.65 -7.44
N SER A 11 -26.37 3.77 -8.15
CA SER A 11 -27.49 3.96 -9.11
C SER A 11 -27.31 3.19 -10.42
N SER A 12 -26.07 2.86 -10.82
CA SER A 12 -25.83 2.02 -12.01
C SER A 12 -25.95 0.52 -11.75
N MET A 13 -26.31 0.12 -10.52
CA MET A 13 -26.32 -1.28 -10.04
C MET A 13 -27.69 -1.96 -10.18
N HIS A 14 -28.36 -1.82 -11.34
CA HIS A 14 -29.67 -2.42 -11.57
C HIS A 14 -29.62 -3.94 -11.89
N ASP A 15 -28.44 -4.54 -12.02
CA ASP A 15 -28.26 -5.98 -12.27
C ASP A 15 -26.91 -6.49 -11.75
N VAL A 16 -26.79 -6.77 -10.43
CA VAL A 16 -25.47 -7.09 -9.86
C VAL A 16 -25.49 -8.17 -8.78
N ASP A 17 -24.72 -9.23 -9.05
CA ASP A 17 -24.35 -10.30 -8.13
C ASP A 17 -23.91 -9.76 -6.75
N GLY A 18 -24.43 -10.36 -5.68
CA GLY A 18 -24.09 -10.00 -4.29
C GLY A 18 -22.59 -10.05 -3.98
N LEU A 19 -21.81 -10.77 -4.79
CA LEU A 19 -20.36 -10.80 -4.75
C LEU A 19 -19.73 -9.43 -5.08
N ARG A 20 -20.17 -8.78 -6.16
CA ARG A 20 -19.63 -7.49 -6.60
C ARG A 20 -19.98 -6.37 -5.61
N VAL A 21 -21.19 -6.42 -5.05
CA VAL A 21 -21.62 -5.52 -3.97
C VAL A 21 -20.70 -5.64 -2.76
N SER A 22 -20.36 -6.86 -2.36
CA SER A 22 -19.50 -7.08 -1.20
C SER A 22 -18.05 -6.66 -1.41
N TYR A 23 -17.49 -6.74 -2.64
CA TYR A 23 -16.16 -6.21 -2.94
C TYR A 23 -16.13 -4.67 -2.89
N ASN A 24 -17.17 -4.02 -3.41
CA ASN A 24 -17.29 -2.57 -3.36
C ASN A 24 -17.34 -2.06 -1.91
N ILE A 25 -18.08 -2.75 -1.03
CA ILE A 25 -18.15 -2.41 0.39
C ILE A 25 -16.77 -2.59 1.06
N SER A 26 -16.10 -3.73 0.84
CA SER A 26 -14.73 -3.96 1.34
C SER A 26 -13.75 -2.87 0.89
N LEU A 27 -13.81 -2.45 -0.38
CA LEU A 27 -12.97 -1.38 -0.92
C LEU A 27 -13.23 -0.04 -0.23
N LEU A 28 -14.49 0.29 0.06
CA LEU A 28 -14.84 1.51 0.79
C LEU A 28 -14.28 1.50 2.22
N ILE A 29 -14.30 0.34 2.87
CA ILE A 29 -13.75 0.17 4.22
C ILE A 29 -12.22 0.32 4.19
N ALA A 30 -11.52 -0.35 3.27
CA ALA A 30 -10.08 -0.21 3.10
C ALA A 30 -9.65 1.25 2.89
N LYS A 31 -10.37 1.98 2.03
CA LYS A 31 -10.12 3.41 1.77
C LYS A 31 -10.32 4.32 2.99
N SER A 32 -10.99 3.84 4.04
CA SER A 32 -11.22 4.63 5.26
C SER A 32 -10.09 4.53 6.29
N GLY A 33 -9.14 3.61 6.13
CA GLY A 33 -7.88 3.55 6.89
C GLY A 33 -8.02 3.35 8.41
N LYS A 34 -9.12 2.75 8.90
CA LYS A 34 -9.33 2.49 10.34
C LYS A 34 -9.09 1.01 10.68
N PRO A 35 -8.43 0.70 11.82
CA PRO A 35 -8.13 -0.67 12.22
C PRO A 35 -9.42 -1.49 12.47
N HIS A 36 -9.43 -2.71 11.94
CA HIS A 36 -10.57 -3.63 11.93
C HIS A 36 -10.92 -4.25 13.30
N THR A 37 -10.25 -3.85 14.37
CA THR A 37 -10.42 -4.43 15.72
C THR A 37 -11.67 -3.95 16.46
N ILE A 38 -12.44 -3.00 15.91
CA ILE A 38 -13.72 -2.54 16.47
C ILE A 38 -14.90 -3.35 15.89
N GLY A 39 -14.67 -4.64 15.62
CA GLY A 39 -15.64 -5.55 15.02
C GLY A 39 -16.66 -6.17 15.97
N GLN A 40 -16.51 -5.99 17.30
CA GLN A 40 -17.46 -6.53 18.29
C GLN A 40 -18.52 -5.53 18.77
N GLN A 41 -18.44 -4.26 18.40
CA GLN A 41 -19.54 -3.33 18.64
C GLN A 41 -20.27 -3.10 17.33
N HIS A 42 -21.56 -3.43 17.32
CA HIS A 42 -22.58 -3.22 16.29
C HIS A 42 -22.64 -1.78 15.68
N ASN A 43 -21.73 -0.87 16.04
CA ASN A 43 -21.73 0.56 15.71
C ASN A 43 -20.60 1.00 14.75
N VAL A 44 -19.80 0.10 14.18
CA VAL A 44 -18.70 0.47 13.25
C VAL A 44 -18.89 -0.08 11.84
N LEU A 45 -20.13 -0.19 11.38
CA LEU A 45 -20.37 0.41 10.08
C LEU A 45 -20.41 1.92 10.34
N HIS A 46 -19.37 2.66 9.96
CA HIS A 46 -19.42 4.12 9.89
C HIS A 46 -20.79 4.51 9.31
N LYS A 47 -21.52 5.48 9.89
CA LYS A 47 -22.87 5.89 9.41
C LYS A 47 -23.08 5.77 7.89
N PRO A 48 -22.18 6.23 7.00
CA PRO A 48 -22.31 5.98 5.56
C PRO A 48 -22.38 4.50 5.17
N ALA A 49 -21.57 3.60 5.72
CA ALA A 49 -21.64 2.19 5.40
C ALA A 49 -22.96 1.55 5.90
N HIS A 50 -23.46 1.97 7.07
CA HIS A 50 -24.77 1.52 7.58
C HIS A 50 -25.92 2.10 6.73
N ASP A 51 -25.89 3.40 6.45
CA ASP A 51 -26.84 4.12 5.60
C ASP A 51 -26.82 3.59 4.14
N ILE A 52 -25.66 3.12 3.65
CA ILE A 52 -25.52 2.45 2.34
C ILE A 52 -26.18 1.08 2.39
N ILE A 53 -25.93 0.29 3.44
CA ILE A 53 -26.52 -1.06 3.57
C ILE A 53 -28.05 -0.98 3.70
N GLU A 54 -28.58 -0.02 4.46
CA GLU A 54 -30.01 0.17 4.64
C GLU A 54 -30.73 0.64 3.36
N LYS A 55 -30.02 1.34 2.47
CA LYS A 55 -30.54 1.82 1.18
C LYS A 55 -30.40 0.84 0.02
N ILE A 56 -29.77 -0.31 0.22
CA ILE A 56 -29.66 -1.35 -0.80
C ILE A 56 -30.94 -2.21 -0.77
N PRO A 57 -31.75 -2.29 -1.85
CA PRO A 57 -33.00 -3.07 -1.89
C PRO A 57 -32.80 -4.60 -1.95
N LEU A 58 -31.59 -5.10 -1.66
CA LEU A 58 -31.26 -6.52 -1.63
C LEU A 58 -31.47 -7.07 -0.22
N SER A 59 -32.03 -8.27 -0.10
CA SER A 59 -32.06 -8.98 1.18
C SER A 59 -30.63 -9.14 1.70
N ILE A 60 -30.29 -8.42 2.77
CA ILE A 60 -28.95 -8.40 3.42
C ILE A 60 -28.42 -9.81 3.69
N LYS A 61 -29.31 -10.78 3.93
CA LYS A 61 -28.98 -12.22 4.09
C LYS A 61 -28.27 -12.86 2.90
N LYS A 62 -28.37 -12.30 1.69
CA LYS A 62 -27.76 -12.84 0.47
C LYS A 62 -26.36 -12.26 0.18
N ILE A 63 -25.93 -11.21 0.89
CA ILE A 63 -24.64 -10.56 0.65
C ILE A 63 -23.63 -11.07 1.70
N PRO A 64 -22.53 -11.73 1.30
CA PRO A 64 -21.53 -12.21 2.24
C PRO A 64 -20.69 -11.03 2.75
N LEU A 65 -21.10 -10.46 3.89
CA LEU A 65 -20.49 -9.29 4.55
C LEU A 65 -19.95 -9.59 5.95
N SER A 66 -19.66 -10.86 6.27
CA SER A 66 -19.01 -11.17 7.54
C SER A 66 -17.66 -10.44 7.65
N ILE A 67 -17.24 -10.11 8.86
CA ILE A 67 -15.95 -9.43 9.11
C ILE A 67 -14.78 -10.18 8.47
N ASN A 68 -14.79 -11.52 8.56
CA ASN A 68 -13.82 -12.40 7.93
C ASN A 68 -13.85 -12.29 6.40
N THR A 69 -15.03 -12.11 5.80
CA THR A 69 -15.18 -11.92 4.36
C THR A 69 -14.66 -10.56 3.93
N VAL A 70 -14.93 -9.50 4.70
CA VAL A 70 -14.43 -8.16 4.42
C VAL A 70 -12.91 -8.13 4.51
N GLN A 71 -12.34 -8.65 5.61
CA GLN A 71 -10.88 -8.73 5.80
C GLN A 71 -10.21 -9.50 4.65
N ARG A 72 -10.69 -10.72 4.35
CA ARG A 72 -10.12 -11.56 3.29
C ARG A 72 -10.10 -10.84 1.95
N ARG A 73 -11.14 -10.04 1.63
CA ARG A 73 -11.21 -9.29 0.38
C ARG A 73 -10.28 -8.08 0.37
N ILE A 74 -10.10 -7.41 1.50
CA ILE A 74 -9.12 -6.33 1.63
C ILE A 74 -7.72 -6.90 1.41
N ASP A 75 -7.40 -8.04 2.04
CA ASP A 75 -6.11 -8.73 1.85
C ASP A 75 -5.93 -9.19 0.38
N GLU A 76 -6.99 -9.69 -0.26
CA GLU A 76 -6.96 -10.11 -1.66
C GLU A 76 -6.72 -8.93 -2.61
N VAL A 77 -7.38 -7.80 -2.36
CA VAL A 77 -7.14 -6.56 -3.12
C VAL A 77 -5.73 -6.05 -2.88
N GLY A 78 -5.23 -6.09 -1.63
CA GLY A 78 -3.86 -5.73 -1.28
C GLY A 78 -2.83 -6.58 -2.03
N ARG A 79 -2.96 -7.91 -1.97
CA ARG A 79 -2.09 -8.84 -2.71
C ARG A 79 -2.16 -8.62 -4.22
N ASN A 80 -3.34 -8.33 -4.77
CA ASN A 80 -3.47 -8.06 -6.20
C ASN A 80 -2.74 -6.78 -6.61
N VAL A 81 -2.88 -5.70 -5.84
CA VAL A 81 -2.16 -4.44 -6.08
C VAL A 81 -0.66 -4.66 -5.98
N GLU A 82 -0.20 -5.38 -4.96
CA GLU A 82 1.21 -5.73 -4.78
C GLU A 82 1.76 -6.53 -5.97
N ASN A 83 1.03 -7.55 -6.43
CA ASN A 83 1.42 -8.36 -7.58
C ASN A 83 1.50 -7.52 -8.88
N ILE A 84 0.53 -6.64 -9.12
CA ILE A 84 0.54 -5.73 -10.26
C ILE A 84 1.78 -4.84 -10.22
N LEU A 85 2.09 -4.28 -9.06
CA LEU A 85 3.28 -3.45 -8.87
C LEU A 85 4.56 -4.26 -9.09
N CYS A 86 4.68 -5.46 -8.53
CA CYS A 86 5.87 -6.31 -8.70
C CYS A 86 6.08 -6.67 -10.17
N ASN A 87 5.03 -7.07 -10.89
CA ASN A 87 5.10 -7.37 -12.33
C ASN A 87 5.56 -6.14 -13.14
N PHE A 88 5.10 -4.95 -12.76
CA PHE A 88 5.57 -3.71 -13.36
C PHE A 88 7.07 -3.48 -13.10
N LEU A 89 7.52 -3.59 -11.85
CA LEU A 89 8.92 -3.39 -11.45
C LEU A 89 9.87 -4.43 -12.07
N GLN A 90 9.41 -5.66 -12.32
CA GLN A 90 10.19 -6.70 -12.97
C GLN A 90 10.54 -6.38 -14.43
N THR A 91 9.69 -5.64 -15.13
CA THR A 91 9.78 -5.44 -16.58
C THR A 91 10.09 -4.01 -17.01
N ASN A 92 9.94 -3.05 -16.11
CA ASN A 92 10.11 -1.63 -16.40
C ASN A 92 11.27 -1.06 -15.60
N ILE A 93 11.91 -0.04 -16.18
CA ILE A 93 12.86 0.80 -15.44
C ILE A 93 12.11 1.78 -14.53
N PHE A 94 12.68 2.08 -13.37
CA PHE A 94 12.06 2.96 -12.37
C PHE A 94 13.09 3.66 -11.48
N SER A 95 12.63 4.69 -10.78
CA SER A 95 13.40 5.38 -9.75
C SER A 95 12.94 4.92 -8.37
N LEU A 96 13.89 4.75 -7.46
CA LEU A 96 13.62 4.37 -6.08
C LEU A 96 13.70 5.62 -5.20
N GLN A 97 12.69 5.87 -4.38
CA GLN A 97 12.77 6.89 -3.33
C GLN A 97 12.66 6.17 -1.99
N LEU A 98 13.60 6.45 -1.10
CA LEU A 98 13.61 5.92 0.25
C LEU A 98 13.58 7.07 1.23
N ASP A 99 12.67 6.97 2.20
CA ASP A 99 12.43 7.96 3.24
C ASP A 99 12.39 7.23 4.58
N GLU A 100 13.15 7.70 5.56
CA GLU A 100 13.20 7.09 6.89
C GLU A 100 12.04 7.62 7.75
N SER A 101 11.06 6.78 8.07
CA SER A 101 10.01 7.11 9.03
C SER A 101 10.38 6.60 10.41
N THR A 102 10.52 7.50 11.39
CA THR A 102 10.83 7.15 12.80
C THR A 102 9.59 6.91 13.66
N LEU A 103 8.42 6.73 13.05
CA LEU A 103 7.18 6.54 13.80
C LEU A 103 7.22 5.23 14.61
N SER A 104 7.05 5.35 15.92
CA SER A 104 6.83 4.22 16.81
C SER A 104 5.37 3.76 16.69
N GLY A 105 5.10 2.80 15.79
CA GLY A 105 3.83 2.05 15.79
C GLY A 105 2.99 2.04 14.50
N ASN A 106 3.60 2.21 13.32
CA ASN A 106 2.90 2.20 12.04
C ASN A 106 3.23 0.97 11.16
N GLU A 107 2.20 0.56 10.40
CA GLU A 107 2.06 -0.63 9.55
C GLU A 107 2.92 -0.63 8.27
N ALA A 108 4.03 0.11 8.24
CA ALA A 108 5.07 -0.06 7.22
C ALA A 108 5.99 -1.20 7.65
N THR A 109 6.60 -1.93 6.70
CA THR A 109 7.51 -3.05 6.98
C THR A 109 8.54 -2.63 8.03
N TYR A 110 8.35 -3.09 9.26
CA TYR A 110 9.19 -2.70 10.38
C TYR A 110 10.59 -3.24 10.09
N LEU A 111 11.60 -2.36 10.14
CA LEU A 111 12.98 -2.81 10.17
C LEU A 111 13.16 -3.49 11.52
N GLU A 112 13.15 -4.83 11.53
CA GLU A 112 13.15 -5.66 12.74
C GLU A 112 14.28 -5.35 13.72
N THR A 113 15.34 -4.69 13.24
CA THR A 113 16.59 -4.48 13.98
C THR A 113 16.87 -3.01 14.29
N ASP A 114 17.34 -2.26 13.30
CA ASP A 114 17.83 -0.89 13.44
C ASP A 114 17.58 -0.08 12.15
N THR A 115 17.88 1.21 12.21
CA THR A 115 17.80 2.12 11.05
C THR A 115 19.15 2.30 10.35
N ARG A 116 20.09 1.34 10.50
CA ARG A 116 21.39 1.45 9.81
C ARG A 116 21.21 1.20 8.32
N GLY A 117 21.99 1.90 7.50
CA GLY A 117 21.93 1.78 6.05
C GLY A 117 22.12 0.36 5.53
N GLU A 118 22.93 -0.46 6.21
CA GLU A 118 23.12 -1.88 5.90
C GLU A 118 21.84 -2.70 6.11
N SER A 119 21.16 -2.54 7.24
CA SER A 119 19.90 -3.21 7.55
C SER A 119 18.79 -2.80 6.58
N ILE A 120 18.71 -1.50 6.25
CA ILE A 120 17.79 -0.98 5.24
C ILE A 120 18.09 -1.64 3.89
N PHE A 121 19.37 -1.71 3.51
CA PHE A 121 19.80 -2.32 2.26
C PHE A 121 19.42 -3.80 2.16
N GLN A 122 19.68 -4.59 3.21
CA GLN A 122 19.34 -6.00 3.26
C GLN A 122 17.83 -6.25 3.16
N ASN A 123 17.00 -5.37 3.76
CA ASN A 123 15.55 -5.47 3.64
C ASN A 123 15.07 -5.21 2.21
N VAL A 124 15.60 -4.18 1.55
CA VAL A 124 15.31 -3.92 0.13
C VAL A 124 15.82 -5.07 -0.74
N GLU A 125 17.01 -5.59 -0.47
CA GLU A 125 17.59 -6.72 -1.21
C GLU A 125 16.76 -7.99 -1.09
N ARG A 126 16.29 -8.29 0.12
CA ARG A 126 15.37 -9.40 0.35
C ARG A 126 14.07 -9.22 -0.42
N PHE A 127 13.46 -8.03 -0.36
CA PHE A 127 12.22 -7.75 -1.11
C PHE A 127 12.42 -7.95 -2.62
N PHE A 128 13.51 -7.40 -3.19
CA PHE A 128 13.81 -7.52 -4.61
C PHE A 128 14.07 -8.98 -5.01
N THR A 129 14.77 -9.73 -4.16
CA THR A 129 15.04 -11.15 -4.37
C THR A 129 13.77 -11.98 -4.31
N ASP A 130 12.97 -11.83 -3.25
CA ASP A 130 11.72 -12.58 -3.03
C ASP A 130 10.70 -12.31 -4.14
N LYS A 131 10.69 -11.08 -4.68
CA LYS A 131 9.80 -10.66 -5.78
C LYS A 131 10.44 -10.77 -7.17
N ALA A 132 11.64 -11.34 -7.28
CA ALA A 132 12.39 -11.47 -8.53
C ALA A 132 12.52 -10.15 -9.33
N ILE A 133 12.64 -9.01 -8.65
CA ILE A 133 12.77 -7.68 -9.26
C ILE A 133 14.26 -7.46 -9.61
N PRO A 134 14.62 -7.26 -10.89
CA PRO A 134 16.01 -7.04 -11.28
C PRO A 134 16.54 -5.69 -10.80
N TRP A 135 17.68 -5.68 -10.11
CA TRP A 135 18.37 -4.44 -9.69
C TRP A 135 18.66 -3.48 -10.84
N LYS A 136 19.01 -4.01 -12.01
CA LYS A 136 19.30 -3.22 -13.23
C LYS A 136 18.15 -2.35 -13.70
N ASN A 137 16.94 -2.58 -13.21
CA ASN A 137 15.77 -1.78 -13.55
C ASN A 137 15.74 -0.45 -12.76
N ILE A 138 16.53 -0.32 -11.68
CA ILE A 138 16.65 0.94 -10.96
C ILE A 138 17.57 1.88 -11.76
N VAL A 139 17.06 3.04 -12.18
CA VAL A 139 17.87 4.04 -12.90
C VAL A 139 18.38 5.15 -11.98
N SER A 140 17.61 5.47 -10.93
CA SER A 140 18.01 6.45 -9.95
C SER A 140 17.47 6.14 -8.57
N VAL A 141 18.14 6.67 -7.56
CA VAL A 141 17.72 6.59 -6.16
C VAL A 141 17.72 7.98 -5.53
N SER A 142 16.65 8.31 -4.82
CA SER A 142 16.47 9.59 -4.14
C SER A 142 16.46 9.36 -2.63
N ILE A 143 17.29 10.11 -1.90
CA ILE A 143 17.42 9.99 -0.44
C ILE A 143 17.44 11.36 0.24
N ASP A 144 17.10 11.41 1.53
CA ASP A 144 17.04 12.62 2.36
C ASP A 144 18.41 13.08 2.92
N GLY A 145 19.47 12.30 2.70
CA GLY A 145 20.82 12.61 3.17
C GLY A 145 21.08 12.22 4.63
N ALA A 146 20.16 11.51 5.30
CA ALA A 146 20.41 10.95 6.63
C ALA A 146 21.63 10.00 6.60
N PRO A 147 22.44 9.91 7.68
CA PRO A 147 23.64 9.06 7.70
C PRO A 147 23.37 7.58 7.35
N SER A 148 22.22 7.07 7.77
CA SER A 148 21.66 5.77 7.41
C SER A 148 21.52 5.62 5.89
N MET A 149 20.90 6.60 5.25
CA MET A 149 20.64 6.61 3.81
C MET A 149 21.91 6.79 2.97
N VAL A 150 22.88 7.58 3.43
CA VAL A 150 24.20 7.68 2.80
C VAL A 150 24.92 6.33 2.84
N SER A 151 24.86 5.62 3.98
CA SER A 151 25.40 4.27 4.10
C SER A 151 24.68 3.28 3.17
N PHE A 152 23.35 3.37 3.04
CA PHE A 152 22.58 2.56 2.10
C PHE A 152 23.08 2.73 0.66
N ILE A 153 23.34 3.97 0.22
CA ILE A 153 23.88 4.24 -1.12
C ILE A 153 25.23 3.56 -1.34
N ALA A 154 26.11 3.53 -0.33
CA ALA A 154 27.39 2.84 -0.43
C ALA A 154 27.21 1.33 -0.71
N HIS A 155 26.22 0.69 -0.08
CA HIS A 155 25.88 -0.71 -0.37
C HIS A 155 25.24 -0.87 -1.75
N LEU A 156 24.31 0.01 -2.13
CA LEU A 156 23.65 -0.04 -3.43
C LEU A 156 24.66 0.08 -4.58
N LYS A 157 25.63 0.99 -4.50
CA LYS A 157 26.67 1.16 -5.53
C LYS A 157 27.56 -0.08 -5.70
N ARG A 158 27.63 -0.97 -4.71
CA ARG A 158 28.34 -2.26 -4.85
C ARG A 158 27.55 -3.27 -5.70
N GLN A 159 26.22 -3.20 -5.70
CA GLN A 159 25.37 -4.02 -6.57
C GLN A 159 25.14 -3.37 -7.94
N LEU A 160 24.99 -2.05 -7.97
CA LEU A 160 24.61 -1.29 -9.16
C LEU A 160 25.47 -0.02 -9.28
N LEU A 161 26.61 -0.15 -9.94
CA LEU A 161 27.65 0.89 -10.02
C LEU A 161 27.16 2.18 -10.72
N GLU A 162 26.27 2.04 -11.71
CA GLU A 162 25.83 3.13 -12.60
C GLU A 162 24.56 3.85 -12.12
N VAL A 163 24.05 3.54 -10.92
CA VAL A 163 22.82 4.18 -10.41
C VAL A 163 23.01 5.68 -10.19
N LEU A 164 22.09 6.48 -10.72
CA LEU A 164 22.07 7.92 -10.48
C LEU A 164 21.57 8.20 -9.05
N VAL A 165 22.40 8.82 -8.22
CA VAL A 165 22.01 9.22 -6.86
C VAL A 165 21.56 10.67 -6.88
N LEU A 166 20.31 10.90 -6.46
CA LEU A 166 19.72 12.21 -6.25
C LEU A 166 19.67 12.45 -4.74
N ASP A 167 20.68 13.13 -4.20
CA ASP A 167 20.61 13.63 -2.82
C ASP A 167 20.38 15.15 -2.84
N TYR A 168 19.65 15.65 -1.84
CA TYR A 168 19.42 17.08 -1.70
C TYR A 168 20.69 17.83 -1.27
N THR A 169 21.68 17.11 -0.72
CA THR A 169 22.93 17.66 -0.21
C THR A 169 23.89 18.07 -1.33
N SER A 170 23.94 17.35 -2.46
CA SER A 170 24.81 17.69 -3.61
C SER A 170 24.30 18.90 -4.39
N LEU A 171 22.98 19.16 -4.38
CA LEU A 171 22.40 20.37 -4.99
C LEU A 171 22.84 21.66 -4.27
N TYR A 172 23.05 21.61 -2.96
CA TYR A 172 23.52 22.77 -2.17
C TYR A 172 24.99 23.11 -2.39
N ASN A 173 25.82 22.16 -2.86
CA ASN A 173 27.24 22.40 -3.16
C ASN A 173 27.48 22.80 -4.63
N MET A 174 26.44 22.88 -5.46
CA MET A 174 26.47 23.37 -6.85
C MET A 174 25.88 24.78 -7.01
N LEU A 175 25.45 25.43 -5.91
CA LEU A 175 25.02 26.83 -5.84
C LEU A 175 25.99 27.64 -4.97
#